data_AF-A0A8T4ZN57-F1
#
_entry.id   AF-A0A8T4ZN57-F1
#
_cell.length_a   1.000
_cell.length_b   1.000
_cell.length_c   1.000
_cell.angle_alpha   90.00
_cell.angle_beta   90.00
_cell.angle_gamma   90.00
#
_symmetry.space_group_name_H-M   'P 1'
#
loop_
_entity.id
_entity.type
_entity.pdbx_description
1 polymer ?
#
loop_
_entity_poly.entity_id
_entity_poly.type
_entity_poly.pdbx_seq_one_letter_code
_entity_poly.pdbx_strand_id
1 'polypeptide(L)'
;MTDIVLVFEVHQPFRLKRNFFWENQQFKRVKKKKFFDYYFDHAVNKEIFERACRKCYFPSNQIILESIDKHKREKKQAKFSFSLSGVFLEQCEMFSKDLLETFKQLAKTGCVEFLSQTYYHSLASLYPDRSEFIEQVKQHQQIMRDLLGYTPNVFENTELLYNNAIARTVEKLGYKGIFTEGVERILHGKSPNYLYTPKDCRKLKILLRNYKLTDDIGFRFSARWWSEWPLKADKYASWLAATHGNCINVFPDYETFGEHHWPETGIHDFLRHLPDEILRWWHLHMATPSEVVDKYVSAGEIDVPELGGTVSWADLERDASCWLGNTMQWAYYTNLRRLEALVKENGDKEFLKMWRYFQTSDHLYYMFTAGGGPGEVHSYFSPYGSPIDAFVGAQTEILDFENRVREACVSADEPFLFFTGVGEEHFTGTMSWSLKGFPEVLKKVSVNSIEFHIKRGDLEKWAEKSLSDDALAKRLRKLRLSKLKGEQLKQAVAKAFKERIDELRNQAQ
;
A
#
# COMPACT_ATOMS: atom_id res chain seq x y z
N MET A 1 -22.46 20.16 -19.44
CA MET A 1 -21.54 20.60 -18.37
C MET A 1 -20.62 19.44 -18.08
N THR A 2 -19.32 19.68 -18.00
CA THR A 2 -18.30 18.64 -17.74
C THR A 2 -17.50 19.05 -16.51
N ASP A 3 -17.37 18.14 -15.55
CA ASP A 3 -16.60 18.37 -14.33
C ASP A 3 -15.15 17.91 -14.53
N ILE A 4 -14.20 18.78 -14.25
CA ILE A 4 -12.77 18.48 -14.25
C ILE A 4 -12.39 18.10 -12.83
N VAL A 5 -11.83 16.90 -12.68
CA VAL A 5 -11.41 16.36 -11.39
C VAL A 5 -9.89 16.29 -11.40
N LEU A 6 -9.24 17.18 -10.66
CA LEU A 6 -7.79 17.18 -10.47
C LEU A 6 -7.49 16.43 -9.17
N VAL A 7 -6.85 15.28 -9.28
CA VAL A 7 -6.43 14.46 -8.13
C VAL A 7 -4.92 14.29 -8.19
N PHE A 8 -4.22 14.40 -7.06
CA PHE A 8 -2.77 14.21 -7.02
C PHE A 8 -2.40 13.07 -6.09
N GLU A 9 -1.58 12.14 -6.55
CA GLU A 9 -0.96 11.14 -5.66
C GLU A 9 0.23 11.79 -4.96
N VAL A 10 0.32 11.63 -3.64
CA VAL A 10 1.42 12.15 -2.83
C VAL A 10 2.01 10.99 -2.04
N HIS A 11 3.15 10.50 -2.50
CA HIS A 11 3.81 9.35 -1.94
C HIS A 11 5.31 9.59 -1.79
N GLN A 12 5.86 9.22 -0.62
CA GLN A 12 7.30 9.06 -0.43
C GLN A 12 7.54 7.74 0.31
N PRO A 13 8.40 6.85 -0.22
CA PRO A 13 8.74 5.61 0.46
C PRO A 13 9.77 5.85 1.56
N PHE A 14 9.84 4.94 2.52
CA PHE A 14 11.04 4.77 3.34
C PHE A 14 12.02 3.86 2.61
N ARG A 15 13.14 4.41 2.17
CA ARG A 15 14.16 3.68 1.39
C ARG A 15 14.99 2.77 2.29
N LEU A 16 15.23 1.55 1.82
CA LEU A 16 16.15 0.59 2.43
C LEU A 16 17.60 1.08 2.31
N LYS A 17 18.49 0.56 3.15
CA LYS A 17 19.92 0.91 3.07
C LYS A 17 20.56 0.24 1.87
N ARG A 18 20.92 1.06 0.90
CA ARG A 18 21.52 0.61 -0.37
C ARG A 18 22.69 -0.37 -0.22
N ASN A 19 23.52 -0.17 0.79
CA ASN A 19 24.75 -0.94 0.99
C ASN A 19 24.66 -2.02 2.08
N PHE A 20 23.45 -2.36 2.58
CA PHE A 20 23.30 -3.28 3.72
C PHE A 20 24.06 -4.60 3.53
N PHE A 21 23.93 -5.21 2.35
CA PHE A 21 24.65 -6.43 1.97
C PHE A 21 26.17 -6.18 1.82
N TRP A 22 26.54 -5.16 1.04
CA TRP A 22 27.94 -4.89 0.70
C TRP A 22 28.81 -4.49 1.90
N GLU A 23 28.21 -3.89 2.93
CA GLU A 23 28.86 -3.52 4.19
C GLU A 23 28.77 -4.60 5.28
N ASN A 24 28.30 -5.81 4.92
CA ASN A 24 28.09 -6.92 5.85
C ASN A 24 27.30 -6.50 7.10
N GLN A 25 26.18 -5.80 6.90
CA GLN A 25 25.36 -5.30 8.01
C GLN A 25 24.51 -6.40 8.64
N GLN A 26 24.21 -7.49 7.92
CA GLN A 26 23.37 -8.61 8.35
C GLN A 26 23.86 -9.28 9.65
N PHE A 27 22.92 -9.82 10.41
CA PHE A 27 23.07 -10.56 11.68
C PHE A 27 23.77 -9.79 12.80
N LYS A 28 23.91 -8.45 12.68
CA LYS A 28 24.42 -7.62 13.77
C LYS A 28 23.42 -7.58 14.93
N ARG A 29 23.94 -7.58 16.16
CA ARG A 29 23.13 -7.42 17.36
C ARG A 29 22.64 -5.97 17.46
N VAL A 30 21.33 -5.79 17.30
CA VAL A 30 20.68 -4.48 17.30
C VAL A 30 19.51 -4.51 18.27
N LYS A 31 19.37 -3.46 19.09
CA LYS A 31 18.21 -3.30 19.97
C LYS A 31 16.98 -2.99 19.14
N LYS A 32 15.82 -3.57 19.46
CA LYS A 32 14.55 -3.38 18.73
C LYS A 32 14.23 -1.92 18.38
N LYS A 33 14.44 -0.99 19.32
CA LYS A 33 14.23 0.45 19.12
C LYS A 33 15.07 1.11 18.01
N LYS A 34 16.06 0.41 17.47
CA LYS A 34 16.93 0.86 16.38
C LYS A 34 16.67 0.11 15.07
N PHE A 35 15.64 -0.75 15.01
CA PHE A 35 15.37 -1.55 13.81
C PHE A 35 15.07 -0.68 12.60
N PHE A 36 14.28 0.38 12.77
CA PHE A 36 13.99 1.30 11.68
C PHE A 36 15.28 1.89 11.09
N ASP A 37 16.12 2.56 11.90
CA ASP A 37 17.40 3.13 11.43
C ASP A 37 18.43 2.08 11.02
N TYR A 38 18.19 0.80 11.33
CA TYR A 38 19.08 -0.29 10.95
C TYR A 38 18.83 -0.74 9.51
N TYR A 39 17.56 -0.87 9.11
CA TYR A 39 17.16 -1.27 7.75
C TYR A 39 16.95 -0.09 6.81
N PHE A 40 16.34 1.00 7.30
CA PHE A 40 15.95 2.13 6.47
C PHE A 40 16.97 3.28 6.57
N ASP A 41 17.19 3.96 5.45
CA ASP A 41 18.13 5.07 5.35
C ASP A 41 17.47 6.39 5.78
N HIS A 42 17.48 6.66 7.07
CA HIS A 42 16.88 7.87 7.64
C HIS A 42 17.46 9.17 7.05
N ALA A 43 18.76 9.20 6.73
CA ALA A 43 19.42 10.40 6.22
C ALA A 43 18.97 10.71 4.78
N VAL A 44 19.00 9.71 3.90
CA VAL A 44 18.56 9.84 2.50
C VAL A 44 17.06 10.16 2.43
N ASN A 45 16.23 9.49 3.24
CA ASN A 45 14.80 9.78 3.27
C ASN A 45 14.53 11.23 3.68
N LYS A 46 15.20 11.73 4.72
CA LYS A 46 15.07 13.12 5.15
C LYS A 46 15.53 14.10 4.06
N GLU A 47 16.68 13.86 3.43
CA GLU A 47 17.23 14.74 2.39
C GLU A 47 16.27 14.86 1.20
N ILE A 48 15.77 13.73 0.70
CA ILE A 48 14.84 13.70 -0.44
C ILE A 48 13.51 14.37 -0.06
N PHE A 49 12.98 14.06 1.13
CA PHE A 49 11.73 14.66 1.60
C PHE A 49 11.84 16.18 1.73
N GLU A 50 12.92 16.70 2.31
CA GLU A 50 13.16 18.14 2.43
C GLU A 50 13.34 18.82 1.06
N ARG A 51 13.96 18.13 0.09
CA ARG A 51 14.06 18.62 -1.29
C ARG A 51 12.67 18.73 -1.93
N ALA A 52 11.87 17.66 -1.84
CA ALA A 52 10.51 17.63 -2.37
C ALA A 52 9.61 18.67 -1.69
N CYS A 53 9.76 18.91 -0.39
CA CYS A 53 9.08 20.00 0.32
C CYS A 53 9.38 21.36 -0.31
N ARG A 54 10.67 21.69 -0.50
CA ARG A 54 11.10 23.01 -1.00
C ARG A 54 10.68 23.24 -2.45
N LYS A 55 10.78 22.21 -3.29
CA LYS A 55 10.58 22.34 -4.74
C LYS A 55 9.14 22.07 -5.16
N CYS A 56 8.46 21.14 -4.51
CA CYS A 56 7.15 20.68 -4.93
C CYS A 56 6.06 21.10 -3.94
N TYR A 57 6.09 20.56 -2.73
CA TYR A 57 4.90 20.59 -1.88
C TYR A 57 4.55 21.99 -1.35
N PHE A 58 5.51 22.74 -0.81
CA PHE A 58 5.23 24.08 -0.29
C PHE A 58 4.79 25.05 -1.39
N PRO A 59 5.52 25.20 -2.52
CA PRO A 59 5.09 26.09 -3.60
C PRO A 59 3.74 25.70 -4.18
N SER A 60 3.51 24.40 -4.41
CA SER A 60 2.27 23.93 -5.04
C SER A 60 1.07 24.08 -4.11
N ASN A 61 1.22 23.77 -2.81
CA ASN A 61 0.15 23.98 -1.82
C ASN A 61 -0.21 25.46 -1.72
N GLN A 62 0.79 26.36 -1.75
CA GLN A 62 0.54 27.81 -1.74
C GLN A 62 -0.22 28.25 -2.99
N ILE A 63 0.20 27.82 -4.18
CA ILE A 63 -0.48 28.14 -5.46
C ILE A 63 -1.94 27.66 -5.43
N ILE A 64 -2.17 26.44 -4.94
CA ILE A 64 -3.52 25.87 -4.83
C ILE A 64 -4.38 26.66 -3.84
N LEU A 65 -3.83 27.04 -2.68
CA LEU A 65 -4.54 27.88 -1.70
C LEU A 65 -4.92 29.24 -2.29
N GLU A 66 -3.99 29.92 -2.97
CA GLU A 66 -4.23 31.19 -3.64
C GLU A 66 -5.32 31.08 -4.71
N SER A 67 -5.30 29.99 -5.50
CA SER A 67 -6.34 29.71 -6.49
C SER A 67 -7.71 29.49 -5.86
N ILE A 68 -7.78 28.67 -4.80
CA ILE A 68 -9.02 28.45 -4.05
C ILE A 68 -9.56 29.78 -3.50
N ASP A 69 -8.70 30.60 -2.89
CA ASP A 69 -9.09 31.87 -2.30
C ASP A 69 -9.63 32.87 -3.32
N LYS A 70 -9.08 32.86 -4.54
CA LYS A 70 -9.57 33.65 -5.66
C LYS A 70 -10.98 33.24 -6.08
N HIS A 71 -11.26 31.94 -6.19
CA HIS A 71 -12.51 31.43 -6.76
C HIS A 71 -13.58 31.00 -5.74
N LYS A 72 -13.27 30.92 -4.44
CA LYS A 72 -14.20 30.36 -3.43
C LYS A 72 -15.54 31.09 -3.30
N ARG A 73 -15.60 32.37 -3.70
CA ARG A 73 -16.84 33.19 -3.69
C ARG A 73 -17.54 33.26 -5.06
N GLU A 74 -16.95 32.64 -6.07
CA GLU A 74 -17.52 32.62 -7.42
C GLU A 74 -18.52 31.48 -7.57
N LYS A 75 -19.34 31.54 -8.63
CA LYS A 75 -20.30 30.46 -8.95
C LYS A 75 -19.61 29.14 -9.28
N LYS A 76 -18.40 29.22 -9.84
CA LYS A 76 -17.57 28.06 -10.17
C LYS A 76 -16.30 28.17 -9.35
N GLN A 77 -16.13 27.26 -8.43
CA GLN A 77 -14.99 27.26 -7.50
C GLN A 77 -13.85 26.43 -8.08
N ALA A 78 -12.61 26.79 -7.75
CA ALA A 78 -11.46 25.92 -7.95
C ALA A 78 -11.45 24.84 -6.86
N LYS A 79 -11.31 23.56 -7.28
CA LYS A 79 -11.35 22.40 -6.38
C LYS A 79 -10.28 21.39 -6.76
N PHE A 80 -9.72 20.73 -5.75
CA PHE A 80 -8.60 19.81 -5.90
C PHE A 80 -8.78 18.59 -5.01
N SER A 81 -8.00 17.55 -5.25
CA SER A 81 -8.04 16.34 -4.43
C SER A 81 -6.66 15.71 -4.29
N PHE A 82 -6.42 15.02 -3.18
CA PHE A 82 -5.12 14.40 -2.89
C PHE A 82 -5.29 12.98 -2.35
N SER A 83 -4.49 12.05 -2.84
CA SER A 83 -4.25 10.75 -2.21
C SER A 83 -2.92 10.82 -1.48
N LEU A 84 -2.95 10.94 -0.15
CA LEU A 84 -1.74 11.02 0.67
C LEU A 84 -1.45 9.64 1.26
N SER A 85 -0.28 9.06 1.06
CA SER A 85 0.03 7.78 1.69
C SER A 85 0.22 7.90 3.20
N GLY A 86 -0.04 6.82 3.94
CA GLY A 86 0.17 6.80 5.39
C GLY A 86 1.64 7.06 5.76
N VAL A 87 2.56 6.47 5.00
CA VAL A 87 4.00 6.70 5.16
C VAL A 87 4.44 8.12 4.79
N PHE A 88 3.78 8.77 3.83
CA PHE A 88 4.03 10.19 3.55
C PHE A 88 3.62 11.08 4.74
N LEU A 89 2.47 10.80 5.36
CA LEU A 89 2.03 11.51 6.56
C LEU A 89 2.95 11.27 7.75
N GLU A 90 3.47 10.05 7.92
CA GLU A 90 4.51 9.77 8.92
C GLU A 90 5.78 10.59 8.66
N GLN A 91 6.21 10.69 7.40
CA GLN A 91 7.36 11.51 7.02
C GLN A 91 7.12 12.99 7.27
N CYS A 92 5.91 13.51 7.07
CA CYS A 92 5.56 14.87 7.48
C CYS A 92 5.76 15.07 8.99
N GLU A 93 5.25 14.16 9.82
CA GLU A 93 5.44 14.24 11.29
C GLU A 93 6.91 14.14 11.71
N MET A 94 7.71 13.34 10.98
CA MET A 94 9.14 13.14 11.26
C MET A 94 10.02 14.31 10.80
N PHE A 95 9.75 14.85 9.61
CA PHE A 95 10.68 15.75 8.90
C PHE A 95 10.15 17.17 8.68
N SER A 96 8.83 17.37 8.55
CA SER A 96 8.25 18.72 8.39
C SER A 96 6.78 18.80 8.82
N LYS A 97 6.56 19.18 10.08
CA LYS A 97 5.20 19.45 10.61
C LYS A 97 4.54 20.67 9.97
N ASP A 98 5.35 21.62 9.49
CA ASP A 98 4.87 22.79 8.77
C ASP A 98 4.20 22.38 7.46
N LEU A 99 4.75 21.39 6.74
CA LEU A 99 4.10 20.87 5.55
C LEU A 99 2.74 20.25 5.88
N LEU A 100 2.64 19.45 6.94
CA LEU A 100 1.37 18.89 7.38
C LEU A 100 0.33 19.98 7.67
N GLU A 101 0.74 21.10 8.27
CA GLU A 101 -0.17 22.22 8.51
C GLU A 101 -0.69 22.83 7.21
N THR A 102 0.10 22.90 6.14
CA THR A 102 -0.41 23.37 4.83
C THR A 102 -1.48 22.45 4.25
N PHE A 103 -1.37 21.12 4.42
CA PHE A 103 -2.45 20.19 4.04
C PHE A 103 -3.69 20.35 4.92
N LYS A 104 -3.53 20.61 6.22
CA LYS A 104 -4.66 20.96 7.10
C LYS A 104 -5.33 22.27 6.68
N GLN A 105 -4.57 23.26 6.22
CA GLN A 105 -5.11 24.51 5.69
C GLN A 105 -5.93 24.25 4.41
N LEU A 106 -5.38 23.47 3.48
CA LEU A 106 -6.10 23.01 2.29
C LEU A 106 -7.42 22.31 2.66
N ALA A 107 -7.39 21.40 3.65
CA ALA A 107 -8.58 20.72 4.17
C ALA A 107 -9.66 21.70 4.67
N LYS A 108 -9.26 22.73 5.43
CA LYS A 108 -10.16 23.74 6.02
C LYS A 108 -10.85 24.62 4.98
N THR A 109 -10.37 24.66 3.73
CA THR A 109 -11.00 25.48 2.68
C THR A 109 -12.38 24.98 2.28
N GLY A 110 -12.66 23.68 2.44
CA GLY A 110 -13.86 23.03 1.89
C GLY A 110 -13.82 22.82 0.36
N CYS A 111 -12.74 23.20 -0.31
CA CYS A 111 -12.53 22.99 -1.76
C CYS A 111 -11.56 21.84 -2.07
N VAL A 112 -11.10 21.12 -1.04
CA VAL A 112 -10.16 20.01 -1.15
C VAL A 112 -10.74 18.73 -0.55
N GLU A 113 -10.64 17.63 -1.31
CA GLU A 113 -10.97 16.28 -0.85
C GLU A 113 -9.71 15.44 -0.67
N PHE A 114 -9.64 14.63 0.38
CA PHE A 114 -8.59 13.63 0.55
C PHE A 114 -9.16 12.23 0.32
N LEU A 115 -8.43 11.42 -0.44
CA LEU A 115 -8.78 10.03 -0.73
C LEU A 115 -8.19 9.10 0.34
N SER A 116 -8.68 7.87 0.38
CA SER A 116 -8.03 6.80 1.13
C SER A 116 -7.27 5.87 0.20
N GLN A 117 -6.15 5.35 0.72
CA GLN A 117 -5.34 4.31 0.08
C GLN A 117 -4.87 3.29 1.12
N THR A 118 -3.89 2.44 0.79
CA THR A 118 -3.22 1.60 1.78
C THR A 118 -2.23 2.44 2.60
N TYR A 119 -2.06 2.12 3.90
CA TYR A 119 -1.16 2.91 4.76
C TYR A 119 0.30 2.91 4.27
N TYR A 120 0.78 1.75 3.83
CA TYR A 120 2.17 1.52 3.47
C TYR A 120 2.43 1.60 1.96
N HIS A 121 1.44 2.05 1.17
CA HIS A 121 1.53 2.01 -0.29
C HIS A 121 1.92 0.62 -0.80
N SER A 122 1.28 -0.41 -0.25
CA SER A 122 1.66 -1.80 -0.43
C SER A 122 0.83 -2.51 -1.50
N LEU A 123 1.32 -3.64 -1.95
CA LEU A 123 0.60 -4.56 -2.84
C LEU A 123 -0.30 -5.56 -2.10
N ALA A 124 -0.62 -5.31 -0.81
CA ALA A 124 -1.42 -6.23 0.00
C ALA A 124 -2.81 -6.51 -0.60
N SER A 125 -3.34 -5.62 -1.44
CA SER A 125 -4.59 -5.81 -2.19
C SER A 125 -4.56 -7.00 -3.16
N LEU A 126 -3.37 -7.49 -3.52
CA LEU A 126 -3.13 -8.65 -4.39
C LEU A 126 -2.92 -9.96 -3.61
N TYR A 127 -2.94 -9.91 -2.27
CA TYR A 127 -2.81 -11.12 -1.45
C TYR A 127 -4.08 -11.96 -1.56
N PRO A 128 -3.99 -13.31 -1.63
CA PRO A 128 -5.18 -14.16 -1.66
C PRO A 128 -6.13 -13.92 -0.49
N ASP A 129 -5.58 -13.77 0.72
CA ASP A 129 -6.32 -13.27 1.87
C ASP A 129 -6.25 -11.74 1.95
N ARG A 130 -7.40 -11.09 2.08
CA ARG A 130 -7.53 -9.62 2.10
C ARG A 130 -7.45 -9.02 3.50
N SER A 131 -7.18 -9.83 4.53
CA SER A 131 -7.10 -9.36 5.92
C SER A 131 -6.05 -8.25 6.10
N GLU A 132 -4.82 -8.45 5.62
CA GLU A 132 -3.76 -7.45 5.71
C GLU A 132 -4.09 -6.17 4.94
N PHE A 133 -4.64 -6.30 3.72
CA PHE A 133 -5.12 -5.15 2.94
C PHE A 133 -6.15 -4.32 3.74
N ILE A 134 -7.15 -4.98 4.31
CA ILE A 134 -8.19 -4.34 5.13
C ILE A 134 -7.58 -3.66 6.37
N GLU A 135 -6.62 -4.32 7.04
CA GLU A 135 -5.93 -3.74 8.20
C GLU A 135 -5.15 -2.48 7.83
N GLN A 136 -4.46 -2.46 6.68
CA GLN A 136 -3.74 -1.27 6.22
C GLN A 136 -4.69 -0.15 5.82
N VAL A 137 -5.81 -0.43 5.17
CA VAL A 137 -6.82 0.59 4.85
C VAL A 137 -7.40 1.20 6.13
N LYS A 138 -7.68 0.39 7.16
CA LYS A 138 -8.18 0.90 8.45
C LYS A 138 -7.14 1.75 9.19
N GLN A 139 -5.86 1.38 9.13
CA GLN A 139 -4.77 2.21 9.66
C GLN A 139 -4.71 3.55 8.93
N HIS A 140 -4.83 3.53 7.59
CA HIS A 140 -4.86 4.73 6.78
C HIS A 140 -6.01 5.66 7.16
N GLN A 141 -7.23 5.12 7.27
CA GLN A 141 -8.39 5.87 7.76
C GLN A 141 -8.16 6.50 9.14
N GLN A 142 -7.44 5.80 10.02
CA GLN A 142 -7.15 6.31 11.37
C GLN A 142 -6.19 7.49 11.33
N ILE A 143 -5.05 7.39 10.62
CA ILE A 143 -4.08 8.50 10.55
C ILE A 143 -4.65 9.73 9.82
N MET A 144 -5.51 9.54 8.81
CA MET A 144 -6.22 10.64 8.14
C MET A 144 -7.13 11.41 9.11
N ARG A 145 -7.85 10.70 9.99
CA ARG A 145 -8.66 11.33 11.04
C ARG A 145 -7.79 12.03 12.08
N ASP A 146 -6.73 11.37 12.54
CA ASP A 146 -5.89 11.87 13.62
C ASP A 146 -5.09 13.12 13.20
N LEU A 147 -4.57 13.14 11.97
CA LEU A 147 -3.72 14.23 11.49
C LEU A 147 -4.48 15.29 10.70
N LEU A 148 -5.50 14.94 9.92
CA LEU A 148 -6.20 15.91 9.06
C LEU A 148 -7.65 16.18 9.49
N GLY A 149 -8.19 15.43 10.45
CA GLY A 149 -9.60 15.53 10.83
C GLY A 149 -10.54 15.11 9.70
N TYR A 150 -10.06 14.32 8.74
CA TYR A 150 -10.79 13.98 7.51
C TYR A 150 -11.16 12.50 7.45
N THR A 151 -12.35 12.17 6.95
CA THR A 151 -12.78 10.78 6.68
C THR A 151 -13.04 10.62 5.19
N PRO A 152 -12.13 9.94 4.45
CA PRO A 152 -12.29 9.76 3.00
C PRO A 152 -13.50 8.91 2.60
N ASN A 153 -14.11 9.24 1.45
CA ASN A 153 -15.24 8.49 0.87
C ASN A 153 -14.91 7.81 -0.46
N VAL A 154 -13.82 8.23 -1.11
CA VAL A 154 -13.30 7.67 -2.36
C VAL A 154 -11.97 6.98 -2.08
N PHE A 155 -11.81 5.81 -2.67
CA PHE A 155 -10.61 4.98 -2.54
C PHE A 155 -9.75 5.07 -3.80
N GLU A 156 -8.46 5.15 -3.60
CA GLU A 156 -7.46 4.92 -4.63
C GLU A 156 -6.54 3.84 -4.08
N ASN A 157 -6.43 2.72 -4.79
CA ASN A 157 -5.59 1.63 -4.34
C ASN A 157 -4.21 1.80 -4.96
N THR A 158 -3.15 1.63 -4.16
CA THR A 158 -1.74 1.67 -4.54
C THR A 158 -1.54 1.48 -6.04
N GLU A 159 -1.05 2.52 -6.72
CA GLU A 159 -0.70 2.48 -8.15
C GLU A 159 -1.89 2.25 -9.10
N LEU A 160 -3.08 2.69 -8.68
CA LEU A 160 -4.37 2.39 -9.32
C LEU A 160 -4.62 0.89 -9.55
N LEU A 161 -4.06 0.01 -8.70
CA LEU A 161 -4.22 -1.43 -8.83
C LEU A 161 -5.68 -1.84 -8.65
N TYR A 162 -6.26 -2.39 -9.72
CA TYR A 162 -7.69 -2.66 -9.77
C TYR A 162 -8.02 -4.03 -10.36
N ASN A 163 -8.96 -4.70 -9.71
CA ASN A 163 -9.76 -5.81 -10.24
C ASN A 163 -11.07 -5.92 -9.43
N ASN A 164 -12.01 -6.76 -9.89
CA ASN A 164 -13.31 -6.91 -9.24
C ASN A 164 -13.21 -7.36 -7.77
N ALA A 165 -12.19 -8.14 -7.40
CA ALA A 165 -12.01 -8.59 -6.01
C ALA A 165 -11.59 -7.43 -5.08
N ILE A 166 -10.72 -6.54 -5.56
CA ILE A 166 -10.36 -5.30 -4.86
C ILE A 166 -11.61 -4.42 -4.74
N ALA A 167 -12.36 -4.20 -5.82
CA ALA A 167 -13.58 -3.39 -5.82
C ALA A 167 -14.61 -3.89 -4.80
N ARG A 168 -14.91 -5.20 -4.77
CA ARG A 168 -15.82 -5.80 -3.77
C ARG A 168 -15.33 -5.61 -2.34
N THR A 169 -14.02 -5.66 -2.11
CA THR A 169 -13.44 -5.45 -0.78
C THR A 169 -13.59 -4.00 -0.35
N VAL A 170 -13.31 -3.07 -1.25
CA VAL A 170 -13.46 -1.62 -1.05
C VAL A 170 -14.93 -1.24 -0.81
N GLU A 171 -15.88 -1.81 -1.56
CA GLU A 171 -17.31 -1.61 -1.32
C GLU A 171 -17.74 -2.08 0.08
N LYS A 172 -17.24 -3.24 0.53
CA LYS A 172 -17.51 -3.76 1.89
C LYS A 172 -16.95 -2.87 2.99
N LEU A 173 -15.89 -2.11 2.71
CA LEU A 173 -15.34 -1.10 3.63
C LEU A 173 -16.14 0.21 3.66
N GLY A 174 -17.14 0.36 2.79
CA GLY A 174 -18.11 1.45 2.81
C GLY A 174 -17.78 2.63 1.88
N TYR A 175 -16.76 2.50 1.02
CA TYR A 175 -16.42 3.54 0.05
C TYR A 175 -17.49 3.68 -1.05
N LYS A 176 -17.65 4.90 -1.56
CA LYS A 176 -18.62 5.22 -2.63
C LYS A 176 -17.97 5.22 -4.01
N GLY A 177 -16.68 5.53 -4.10
CA GLY A 177 -15.91 5.58 -5.34
C GLY A 177 -14.60 4.83 -5.24
N ILE A 178 -14.11 4.32 -6.37
CA ILE A 178 -12.76 3.78 -6.53
C ILE A 178 -12.12 4.30 -7.82
N PHE A 179 -10.85 4.71 -7.78
CA PHE A 179 -10.08 5.05 -8.98
C PHE A 179 -9.42 3.81 -9.61
N THR A 180 -9.34 3.83 -10.95
CA THR A 180 -8.51 2.89 -11.74
C THR A 180 -8.07 3.56 -13.05
N GLU A 181 -7.13 2.95 -13.76
CA GLU A 181 -6.68 3.45 -15.06
C GLU A 181 -7.74 3.28 -16.17
N GLY A 182 -7.91 4.31 -17.00
CA GLY A 182 -8.79 4.35 -18.16
C GLY A 182 -8.20 3.70 -19.42
N VAL A 183 -7.73 2.46 -19.31
CA VAL A 183 -7.10 1.73 -20.41
C VAL A 183 -8.13 1.10 -21.35
N GLU A 184 -7.84 1.11 -22.66
CA GLU A 184 -8.74 0.63 -23.71
C GLU A 184 -9.24 -0.81 -23.49
N ARG A 185 -8.39 -1.68 -22.93
CA ARG A 185 -8.71 -3.11 -22.73
C ARG A 185 -9.89 -3.36 -21.79
N ILE A 186 -10.14 -2.47 -20.80
CA ILE A 186 -11.28 -2.60 -19.88
C ILE A 186 -12.46 -1.73 -20.29
N LEU A 187 -12.19 -0.70 -21.10
CA LEU A 187 -13.19 0.22 -21.61
C LEU A 187 -14.00 -0.40 -22.75
N HIS A 188 -13.39 -1.24 -23.60
CA HIS A 188 -14.07 -1.85 -24.76
C HIS A 188 -14.83 -0.82 -25.63
N GLY A 189 -14.20 0.31 -25.94
CA GLY A 189 -14.79 1.42 -26.71
C GLY A 189 -15.62 2.42 -25.89
N LYS A 190 -15.84 2.18 -24.59
CA LYS A 190 -16.38 3.17 -23.66
C LYS A 190 -15.36 4.29 -23.41
N SER A 191 -15.84 5.45 -22.92
CA SER A 191 -14.98 6.59 -22.60
C SER A 191 -14.57 6.57 -21.12
N PRO A 192 -13.32 6.92 -20.76
CA PRO A 192 -12.93 7.08 -19.35
C PRO A 192 -13.61 8.28 -18.66
N ASN A 193 -14.32 9.12 -19.43
CA ASN A 193 -14.89 10.37 -18.94
C ASN A 193 -16.32 10.25 -18.37
N TYR A 194 -16.69 9.04 -17.93
CA TYR A 194 -17.96 8.73 -17.29
C TYR A 194 -17.72 7.81 -16.09
N LEU A 195 -18.69 7.76 -15.17
CA LEU A 195 -18.67 6.81 -14.07
C LEU A 195 -19.18 5.45 -14.53
N TYR A 196 -18.65 4.39 -13.93
CA TYR A 196 -19.10 3.02 -14.17
C TYR A 196 -19.35 2.28 -12.86
N THR A 197 -20.03 1.15 -12.92
CA THR A 197 -20.21 0.25 -11.78
C THR A 197 -19.24 -0.93 -11.94
N PRO A 198 -18.48 -1.28 -10.90
CA PRO A 198 -17.72 -2.53 -10.90
C PRO A 198 -18.65 -3.72 -11.01
N LYS A 199 -18.25 -4.73 -11.78
CA LYS A 199 -18.94 -6.02 -11.75
C LYS A 199 -19.01 -6.57 -10.33
N ASP A 200 -20.16 -7.14 -9.99
CA ASP A 200 -20.49 -7.67 -8.65
C ASP A 200 -20.56 -6.65 -7.51
N CYS A 201 -20.54 -5.33 -7.81
CA CYS A 201 -20.78 -4.26 -6.85
C CYS A 201 -22.15 -3.61 -7.10
N ARG A 202 -22.73 -2.94 -6.08
CA ARG A 202 -24.06 -2.32 -6.17
C ARG A 202 -24.07 -0.82 -5.91
N LYS A 203 -23.16 -0.35 -5.06
CA LYS A 203 -23.08 1.02 -4.56
C LYS A 203 -21.80 1.72 -5.01
N LEU A 204 -20.70 0.97 -5.14
CA LEU A 204 -19.41 1.51 -5.55
C LEU A 204 -19.45 1.99 -7.01
N LYS A 205 -18.85 3.14 -7.29
CA LYS A 205 -18.63 3.67 -8.65
C LYS A 205 -17.15 3.72 -8.99
N ILE A 206 -16.81 3.53 -10.25
CA ILE A 206 -15.46 3.63 -10.78
C ILE A 206 -15.27 5.01 -11.38
N LEU A 207 -14.19 5.68 -10.98
CA LEU A 207 -13.63 6.83 -11.67
C LEU A 207 -12.40 6.37 -12.46
N LEU A 208 -12.35 6.68 -13.75
CA LEU A 208 -11.25 6.27 -14.62
C LEU A 208 -10.32 7.45 -14.87
N ARG A 209 -9.03 7.27 -14.62
CA ARG A 209 -7.99 8.22 -15.01
C ARG A 209 -8.01 8.38 -16.53
N ASN A 210 -8.01 9.62 -17.01
CA ASN A 210 -7.77 9.90 -18.42
C ASN A 210 -6.25 9.98 -18.63
N TYR A 211 -5.62 8.82 -18.88
CA TYR A 211 -4.16 8.74 -18.94
C TYR A 211 -3.54 9.65 -19.99
N LYS A 212 -4.20 9.86 -21.14
CA LYS A 212 -3.65 10.72 -22.21
C LYS A 212 -3.45 12.15 -21.73
N LEU A 213 -4.53 12.75 -21.22
CA LEU A 213 -4.52 14.11 -20.69
C LEU A 213 -3.65 14.23 -19.44
N THR A 214 -3.56 13.17 -18.65
CA THR A 214 -2.73 13.19 -17.44
C THR A 214 -1.24 13.10 -17.77
N ASP A 215 -0.85 12.15 -18.63
CA ASP A 215 0.55 11.92 -19.03
C ASP A 215 1.12 13.10 -19.82
N ASP A 216 0.28 13.88 -20.50
CA ASP A 216 0.69 15.13 -21.17
C ASP A 216 1.27 16.15 -20.17
N ILE A 217 0.75 16.20 -18.95
CA ILE A 217 1.32 17.00 -17.85
C ILE A 217 2.44 16.22 -17.15
N GLY A 218 2.16 14.97 -16.74
CA GLY A 218 3.07 14.19 -15.91
C GLY A 218 4.42 13.90 -16.58
N PHE A 219 4.43 13.55 -17.87
CA PHE A 219 5.62 13.12 -18.60
C PHE A 219 6.05 14.07 -19.71
N ARG A 220 5.10 14.69 -20.44
CA ARG A 220 5.42 15.44 -21.67
C ARG A 220 5.58 16.95 -21.49
N PHE A 221 5.30 17.50 -20.30
CA PHE A 221 5.30 18.95 -20.08
C PHE A 221 6.61 19.64 -20.49
N SER A 222 7.76 19.06 -20.16
CA SER A 222 9.09 19.57 -20.52
C SER A 222 9.70 18.95 -21.79
N ALA A 223 8.96 18.08 -22.49
CA ALA A 223 9.43 17.35 -23.66
C ALA A 223 9.49 18.24 -24.91
N ARG A 224 10.61 18.93 -25.14
CA ARG A 224 10.80 19.84 -26.29
C ARG A 224 10.68 19.18 -27.68
N TRP A 225 10.76 17.85 -27.73
CA TRP A 225 10.59 17.07 -28.96
C TRP A 225 9.12 16.74 -29.26
N TRP A 226 8.20 16.94 -28.31
CA TRP A 226 6.78 16.69 -28.49
C TRP A 226 6.13 17.82 -29.28
N SER A 227 5.30 17.48 -30.27
CA SER A 227 4.68 18.45 -31.18
C SER A 227 3.80 19.49 -30.51
N GLU A 228 3.28 19.17 -29.32
CA GLU A 228 2.44 20.11 -28.57
C GLU A 228 3.21 21.00 -27.59
N TRP A 229 4.53 20.84 -27.50
CA TRP A 229 5.38 21.70 -26.66
C TRP A 229 5.51 23.11 -27.27
N PRO A 230 5.47 24.18 -26.45
CA PRO A 230 5.26 24.20 -25.01
C PRO A 230 3.79 23.99 -24.62
N LEU A 231 3.57 23.23 -23.54
CA LEU A 231 2.24 23.04 -22.97
C LEU A 231 1.89 24.20 -22.02
N LYS A 232 0.93 25.05 -22.43
CA LYS A 232 0.42 26.17 -21.62
C LYS A 232 -0.96 25.85 -21.03
N ALA A 233 -1.33 26.56 -19.96
CA ALA A 233 -2.59 26.36 -19.25
C ALA A 233 -3.83 26.58 -20.13
N ASP A 234 -3.83 27.63 -20.96
CA ASP A 234 -4.91 27.96 -21.92
C ASP A 234 -5.05 26.88 -22.99
N LYS A 235 -3.90 26.40 -23.53
CA LYS A 235 -3.84 25.30 -24.48
C LYS A 235 -4.45 24.03 -23.89
N TYR A 236 -4.01 23.65 -22.68
CA TYR A 236 -4.52 22.45 -22.00
C TYR A 236 -6.02 22.57 -21.66
N ALA A 237 -6.46 23.73 -21.14
CA ALA A 237 -7.87 23.98 -20.86
C ALA A 237 -8.74 23.89 -22.12
N SER A 238 -8.23 24.29 -23.29
CA SER A 238 -8.95 24.11 -24.56
C SER A 238 -9.15 22.63 -24.92
N TRP A 239 -8.18 21.76 -24.61
CA TRP A 239 -8.31 20.32 -24.81
C TRP A 239 -9.34 19.70 -23.85
N LEU A 240 -9.34 20.13 -22.59
CA LEU A 240 -10.37 19.76 -21.62
C LEU A 240 -11.76 20.19 -22.10
N ALA A 241 -11.88 21.42 -22.61
CA ALA A 241 -13.14 21.97 -23.11
C ALA A 241 -13.68 21.23 -24.34
N ALA A 242 -12.79 20.72 -25.20
CA ALA A 242 -13.14 19.92 -26.37
C ALA A 242 -13.42 18.44 -26.05
N THR A 243 -13.03 17.97 -24.86
CA THR A 243 -13.16 16.56 -24.48
C THR A 243 -14.57 16.27 -23.97
N HIS A 244 -15.25 15.31 -24.61
CA HIS A 244 -16.61 14.90 -24.23
C HIS A 244 -16.63 13.99 -22.99
N GLY A 245 -17.64 14.18 -22.15
CA GLY A 245 -17.89 13.37 -20.96
C GLY A 245 -18.62 14.13 -19.86
N ASN A 246 -19.03 13.40 -18.82
CA ASN A 246 -19.58 13.98 -17.59
C ASN A 246 -18.46 14.47 -16.66
N CYS A 247 -17.36 13.73 -16.60
CA CYS A 247 -16.20 14.04 -15.76
C CYS A 247 -14.89 13.71 -16.47
N ILE A 248 -13.86 14.54 -16.34
CA ILE A 248 -12.51 14.25 -16.83
C ILE A 248 -11.59 14.16 -15.62
N ASN A 249 -11.08 12.96 -15.34
CA ASN A 249 -10.20 12.74 -14.20
C ASN A 249 -8.73 12.86 -14.64
N VAL A 250 -8.07 13.91 -14.19
CA VAL A 250 -6.63 14.15 -14.39
C VAL A 250 -5.95 13.79 -13.08
N PHE A 251 -5.13 12.75 -13.10
CA PHE A 251 -4.58 12.15 -11.89
C PHE A 251 -3.08 11.87 -12.00
N PRO A 252 -2.20 12.90 -11.91
CA PRO A 252 -0.75 12.70 -11.93
C PRO A 252 -0.17 12.57 -10.50
N ASP A 253 1.08 12.12 -10.41
CA ASP A 253 1.91 12.31 -9.22
C ASP A 253 2.00 13.80 -8.87
N TYR A 254 1.93 14.15 -7.59
CA TYR A 254 2.03 15.54 -7.17
C TYR A 254 3.44 16.10 -7.38
N GLU A 255 4.43 15.22 -7.27
CA GLU A 255 5.83 15.42 -7.59
C GLU A 255 6.05 15.89 -9.03
N THR A 256 5.05 15.77 -9.92
CA THR A 256 5.00 16.46 -11.22
C THR A 256 5.35 17.94 -11.11
N PHE A 257 4.84 18.62 -10.07
CA PHE A 257 4.98 20.07 -9.87
C PHE A 257 6.21 20.42 -9.02
N GLY A 258 7.41 20.09 -9.50
CA GLY A 258 8.66 20.56 -8.90
C GLY A 258 9.77 19.50 -8.76
N GLU A 259 9.43 18.21 -8.79
CA GLU A 259 10.40 17.11 -8.73
C GLU A 259 10.59 16.43 -10.09
N HIS A 260 9.51 16.05 -10.79
CA HIS A 260 9.61 15.49 -12.15
C HIS A 260 9.89 16.59 -13.18
N HIS A 261 9.12 17.69 -13.11
CA HIS A 261 9.43 18.92 -13.84
C HIS A 261 9.94 19.95 -12.85
N TRP A 262 11.18 20.40 -13.05
CA TRP A 262 11.78 21.40 -12.16
C TRP A 262 11.07 22.76 -12.30
N PRO A 263 11.07 23.61 -11.25
CA PRO A 263 10.39 24.92 -11.29
C PRO A 263 10.75 25.77 -12.51
N GLU A 264 12.00 25.71 -12.98
CA GLU A 264 12.51 26.47 -14.13
C GLU A 264 11.85 26.07 -15.46
N THR A 265 11.16 24.93 -15.52
CA THR A 265 10.36 24.52 -16.68
C THR A 265 9.07 25.34 -16.84
N GLY A 266 8.67 26.08 -15.81
CA GLY A 266 7.39 26.81 -15.77
C GLY A 266 6.21 25.99 -15.27
N ILE A 267 6.44 24.80 -14.70
CA ILE A 267 5.36 23.91 -14.23
C ILE A 267 4.50 24.53 -13.12
N HIS A 268 5.08 25.34 -12.24
CA HIS A 268 4.33 26.08 -11.21
C HIS A 268 3.49 27.21 -11.81
N ASP A 269 4.00 27.89 -12.85
CA ASP A 269 3.23 28.90 -13.56
C ASP A 269 2.05 28.25 -14.29
N PHE A 270 2.26 27.07 -14.88
CA PHE A 270 1.18 26.27 -15.45
C PHE A 270 0.11 25.94 -14.39
N LEU A 271 0.50 25.40 -13.24
CA LEU A 271 -0.43 25.08 -12.15
C LEU A 271 -1.20 26.31 -11.67
N ARG A 272 -0.55 27.47 -11.58
CA ARG A 272 -1.17 28.71 -11.11
C ARG A 272 -2.27 29.21 -12.03
N HIS A 273 -2.09 29.11 -13.35
CA HIS A 273 -3.05 29.61 -14.33
C HIS A 273 -4.10 28.56 -14.74
N LEU A 274 -3.84 27.27 -14.52
CA LEU A 274 -4.72 26.20 -14.98
C LEU A 274 -6.18 26.33 -14.47
N PRO A 275 -6.44 26.59 -13.16
CA PRO A 275 -7.81 26.75 -12.67
C PRO A 275 -8.54 27.92 -13.33
N ASP A 276 -7.87 29.06 -13.50
CA ASP A 276 -8.45 30.22 -14.21
C ASP A 276 -8.88 29.84 -15.63
N GLU A 277 -7.98 29.19 -16.38
CA GLU A 277 -8.24 28.81 -17.76
C GLU A 277 -9.35 27.76 -17.90
N ILE A 278 -9.44 26.80 -16.98
CA ILE A 278 -10.57 25.85 -16.92
C ILE A 278 -11.88 26.59 -16.66
N LEU A 279 -11.90 27.45 -15.64
CA LEU A 279 -13.11 28.13 -15.17
C LEU A 279 -13.58 29.25 -16.13
N ARG A 280 -12.77 29.67 -17.10
CA ARG A 280 -13.22 30.56 -18.19
C ARG A 280 -14.23 29.91 -19.14
N TRP A 281 -14.17 28.59 -19.32
CA TRP A 281 -15.11 27.87 -20.18
C TRP A 281 -16.46 27.72 -19.49
N TRP A 282 -17.53 28.26 -20.09
CA TRP A 282 -18.86 28.28 -19.47
C TRP A 282 -19.39 26.88 -19.11
N HIS A 283 -19.02 25.86 -19.90
CA HIS A 283 -19.48 24.47 -19.72
C HIS A 283 -18.58 23.61 -18.84
N LEU A 284 -17.43 24.11 -18.39
CA LEU A 284 -16.51 23.41 -17.49
C LEU A 284 -16.66 23.88 -16.04
N HIS A 285 -16.56 22.93 -15.12
CA HIS A 285 -16.52 23.13 -13.66
C HIS A 285 -15.36 22.32 -13.09
N MET A 286 -14.83 22.71 -11.93
CA MET A 286 -13.96 21.84 -11.14
C MET A 286 -14.78 21.17 -10.03
N ALA A 287 -14.55 19.89 -9.80
CA ALA A 287 -15.28 19.10 -8.80
C ALA A 287 -14.35 18.13 -8.07
N THR A 288 -14.73 17.74 -6.86
CA THR A 288 -14.05 16.66 -6.15
C THR A 288 -14.61 15.29 -6.57
N PRO A 289 -13.86 14.18 -6.38
CA PRO A 289 -14.33 12.83 -6.66
C PRO A 289 -15.68 12.49 -6.01
N SER A 290 -15.87 12.82 -4.74
CA SER A 290 -17.15 12.58 -4.04
C SER A 290 -18.31 13.34 -4.67
N GLU A 291 -18.10 14.60 -5.09
CA GLU A 291 -19.13 15.38 -5.78
C GLU A 291 -19.52 14.75 -7.11
N VAL A 292 -18.54 14.27 -7.88
CA VAL A 292 -18.79 13.57 -9.15
C VAL A 292 -19.54 12.25 -8.91
N VAL A 293 -19.11 11.47 -7.91
CA VAL A 293 -19.74 10.20 -7.52
C VAL A 293 -21.18 10.41 -7.06
N ASP A 294 -21.50 11.47 -6.31
CA ASP A 294 -22.86 11.72 -5.85
C ASP A 294 -23.74 12.33 -6.99
N LYS A 295 -23.15 13.09 -7.92
CA LYS A 295 -23.86 13.79 -8.99
C LYS A 295 -24.27 12.91 -10.18
N TYR A 296 -23.39 12.03 -10.64
CA TYR A 296 -23.64 11.28 -11.89
C TYR A 296 -24.04 9.83 -11.64
N VAL A 297 -24.94 9.33 -12.47
CA VAL A 297 -25.25 7.89 -12.56
C VAL A 297 -24.18 7.15 -13.34
N SER A 298 -24.06 5.86 -13.07
CA SER A 298 -23.18 4.96 -13.83
C SER A 298 -23.65 4.86 -15.28
N ALA A 299 -22.70 4.92 -16.23
CA ALA A 299 -22.93 4.76 -17.66
C ALA A 299 -22.86 3.28 -18.12
N GLY A 300 -22.54 2.36 -17.21
CA GLY A 300 -22.48 0.93 -17.49
C GLY A 300 -21.61 0.16 -16.51
N GLU A 301 -21.37 -1.10 -16.82
CA GLU A 301 -20.51 -1.97 -16.01
C GLU A 301 -19.10 -2.07 -16.59
N ILE A 302 -18.10 -2.20 -15.71
CA ILE A 302 -16.72 -2.58 -16.04
C ILE A 302 -16.39 -3.89 -15.33
N ASP A 303 -15.88 -4.86 -16.10
CA ASP A 303 -15.48 -6.18 -15.64
C ASP A 303 -13.97 -6.33 -15.76
N VAL A 304 -13.29 -6.50 -14.63
CA VAL A 304 -11.84 -6.76 -14.58
C VAL A 304 -11.57 -7.99 -13.71
N PRO A 305 -11.32 -9.16 -14.32
CA PRO A 305 -11.08 -10.38 -13.55
C PRO A 305 -9.76 -10.28 -12.77
N GLU A 306 -9.71 -10.93 -11.60
CA GLU A 306 -8.54 -10.92 -10.73
C GLU A 306 -7.33 -11.61 -11.38
N LEU A 307 -7.54 -12.78 -12.00
CA LEU A 307 -6.50 -13.53 -12.67
C LEU A 307 -6.23 -12.93 -14.06
N GLY A 308 -5.01 -12.43 -14.27
CA GLY A 308 -4.55 -11.91 -15.56
C GLY A 308 -5.22 -10.62 -16.04
N GLY A 309 -6.18 -10.08 -15.29
CA GLY A 309 -6.90 -8.86 -15.65
C GLY A 309 -6.50 -7.62 -14.87
N THR A 310 -5.72 -7.75 -13.78
CA THR A 310 -5.41 -6.62 -12.89
C THR A 310 -4.80 -5.45 -13.66
N VAL A 311 -5.41 -4.27 -13.49
CA VAL A 311 -5.01 -3.01 -14.13
C VAL A 311 -4.21 -2.19 -13.15
N SER A 312 -3.27 -1.40 -13.67
CA SER A 312 -2.55 -0.33 -12.97
C SER A 312 -2.37 0.84 -13.94
N TRP A 313 -1.98 2.00 -13.42
CA TRP A 313 -1.60 3.16 -14.24
C TRP A 313 -0.16 3.11 -14.77
N ALA A 314 0.68 2.17 -14.29
CA ALA A 314 2.10 2.17 -14.59
C ALA A 314 2.42 1.54 -15.95
N ASP A 315 3.45 2.10 -16.60
CA ASP A 315 4.04 1.67 -17.88
C ASP A 315 3.07 1.37 -19.03
N LEU A 316 3.61 1.01 -20.19
CA LEU A 316 2.82 0.78 -21.40
C LEU A 316 1.79 -0.36 -21.24
N GLU A 317 2.12 -1.37 -20.43
CA GLU A 317 1.25 -2.52 -20.22
C GLU A 317 0.07 -2.21 -19.28
N ARG A 318 0.13 -1.14 -18.47
CA ARG A 318 -0.95 -0.72 -17.56
C ARG A 318 -1.48 -1.84 -16.69
N ASP A 319 -0.58 -2.68 -16.18
CA ASP A 319 -0.88 -3.87 -15.39
C ASP A 319 0.09 -4.00 -14.20
N ALA A 320 0.06 -5.12 -13.49
CA ALA A 320 0.91 -5.32 -12.31
C ALA A 320 2.39 -5.67 -12.63
N SER A 321 2.80 -5.71 -13.89
CA SER A 321 4.13 -6.17 -14.30
C SER A 321 5.27 -5.27 -13.83
N CYS A 322 5.01 -3.99 -13.56
CA CYS A 322 6.01 -3.08 -12.97
C CYS A 322 6.50 -3.55 -11.59
N TRP A 323 5.70 -4.35 -10.86
CA TRP A 323 6.05 -4.88 -9.54
C TRP A 323 6.09 -6.41 -9.47
N LEU A 324 5.48 -7.12 -10.42
CA LEU A 324 5.38 -8.58 -10.45
C LEU A 324 5.65 -9.14 -11.86
N GLY A 325 6.57 -8.51 -12.61
CA GLY A 325 6.92 -8.87 -13.99
C GLY A 325 8.10 -9.83 -14.11
N ASN A 326 8.91 -10.00 -13.06
CA ASN A 326 10.09 -10.86 -13.10
C ASN A 326 10.29 -11.73 -11.84
N THR A 327 11.22 -12.68 -11.92
CA THR A 327 11.48 -13.66 -10.85
C THR A 327 11.97 -13.02 -9.55
N MET A 328 12.77 -11.94 -9.61
CA MET A 328 13.29 -11.27 -8.40
C MET A 328 12.15 -10.62 -7.62
N GLN A 329 11.28 -9.92 -8.33
CA GLN A 329 10.07 -9.34 -7.78
C GLN A 329 9.15 -10.39 -7.15
N TRP A 330 8.88 -11.49 -7.87
CA TRP A 330 8.07 -12.60 -7.34
C TRP A 330 8.69 -13.26 -6.11
N ALA A 331 10.02 -13.42 -6.08
CA ALA A 331 10.72 -13.97 -4.92
C ALA A 331 10.58 -13.06 -3.70
N TYR A 332 10.86 -11.77 -3.85
CA TYR A 332 10.73 -10.79 -2.76
C TYR A 332 9.29 -10.71 -2.24
N TYR A 333 8.32 -10.52 -3.13
CA TYR A 333 6.90 -10.47 -2.81
C TYR A 333 6.41 -11.72 -2.08
N THR A 334 6.81 -12.90 -2.56
CA THR A 334 6.40 -14.18 -1.96
C THR A 334 7.02 -14.39 -0.58
N ASN A 335 8.31 -14.09 -0.43
CA ASN A 335 9.00 -14.22 0.85
C ASN A 335 8.41 -13.28 1.89
N LEU A 336 8.21 -12.02 1.53
CA LEU A 336 7.64 -11.02 2.42
C LEU A 336 6.22 -11.40 2.88
N ARG A 337 5.37 -11.88 1.97
CA ARG A 337 4.02 -12.36 2.30
C ARG A 337 4.06 -13.55 3.27
N ARG A 338 4.98 -14.50 3.07
CA ARG A 338 5.10 -15.69 3.94
C ARG A 338 5.45 -15.34 5.39
N LEU A 339 6.10 -14.21 5.62
CA LEU A 339 6.40 -13.73 6.97
C LEU A 339 5.17 -13.31 7.78
N GLU A 340 4.02 -13.07 7.13
CA GLU A 340 2.80 -12.61 7.80
C GLU A 340 2.45 -13.46 9.02
N ALA A 341 2.42 -14.79 8.85
CA ALA A 341 2.03 -15.71 9.92
C ALA A 341 2.99 -15.61 11.11
N LEU A 342 4.30 -15.63 10.86
CA LEU A 342 5.33 -15.53 11.91
C LEU A 342 5.28 -14.17 12.63
N VAL A 343 5.12 -13.08 11.90
CA VAL A 343 5.08 -11.72 12.45
C VAL A 343 3.81 -11.52 13.28
N LYS A 344 2.65 -11.95 12.77
CA LYS A 344 1.37 -11.86 13.50
C LYS A 344 1.35 -12.77 14.73
N GLU A 345 1.91 -13.99 14.64
CA GLU A 345 2.07 -14.88 15.80
C GLU A 345 3.05 -14.33 16.85
N ASN A 346 4.08 -13.60 16.43
CA ASN A 346 4.99 -12.95 17.36
C ASN A 346 4.24 -11.94 18.26
N GLY A 347 3.25 -11.23 17.71
CA GLY A 347 2.40 -10.30 18.46
C GLY A 347 3.12 -9.02 18.95
N ASP A 348 4.35 -8.78 18.51
CA ASP A 348 5.11 -7.57 18.82
C ASP A 348 4.85 -6.49 17.76
N LYS A 349 4.40 -5.32 18.22
CA LYS A 349 4.01 -4.21 17.35
C LYS A 349 5.17 -3.65 16.52
N GLU A 350 6.40 -3.70 17.04
CA GLU A 350 7.57 -3.21 16.30
C GLU A 350 7.90 -4.15 15.13
N PHE A 351 7.85 -5.47 15.34
CA PHE A 351 8.02 -6.43 14.25
C PHE A 351 6.91 -6.29 13.21
N LEU A 352 5.65 -6.15 13.63
CA LEU A 352 4.54 -5.93 12.71
C LEU A 352 4.71 -4.65 11.88
N LYS A 353 5.15 -3.56 12.52
CA LYS A 353 5.38 -2.29 11.85
C LYS A 353 6.54 -2.37 10.85
N MET A 354 7.66 -3.00 11.21
CA MET A 354 8.80 -3.19 10.31
C MET A 354 8.44 -4.04 9.10
N TRP A 355 7.75 -5.18 9.32
CA TRP A 355 7.28 -6.04 8.23
C TRP A 355 6.41 -5.28 7.23
N ARG A 356 5.54 -4.39 7.71
CA ARG A 356 4.69 -3.55 6.86
C ARG A 356 5.48 -2.51 6.06
N TYR A 357 6.54 -1.90 6.63
CA TYR A 357 7.40 -1.01 5.86
C TYR A 357 8.10 -1.71 4.69
N PHE A 358 8.53 -2.96 4.87
CA PHE A 358 9.08 -3.75 3.77
C PHE A 358 8.08 -4.03 2.64
N GLN A 359 6.77 -3.82 2.85
CA GLN A 359 5.74 -4.07 1.82
C GLN A 359 5.52 -2.91 0.86
N THR A 360 6.20 -1.77 1.07
CA THR A 360 6.10 -0.60 0.19
C THR A 360 6.38 -1.00 -1.26
N SER A 361 5.49 -0.63 -2.19
CA SER A 361 5.53 -1.05 -3.60
C SER A 361 6.86 -0.66 -4.28
N ASP A 362 7.44 0.48 -3.92
CA ASP A 362 8.68 1.01 -4.45
C ASP A 362 9.84 0.01 -4.43
N HIS A 363 9.93 -0.84 -3.39
CA HIS A 363 11.00 -1.84 -3.30
C HIS A 363 10.93 -2.83 -4.47
N LEU A 364 9.72 -3.25 -4.87
CA LEU A 364 9.53 -4.09 -6.05
C LEU A 364 9.73 -3.29 -7.34
N TYR A 365 9.31 -2.02 -7.37
CA TYR A 365 9.48 -1.13 -8.51
C TYR A 365 10.95 -0.96 -8.89
N TYR A 366 11.85 -0.86 -7.90
CA TYR A 366 13.30 -0.77 -8.11
C TYR A 366 13.93 -2.06 -8.68
N MET A 367 13.22 -3.20 -8.62
CA MET A 367 13.67 -4.49 -9.15
C MET A 367 13.21 -4.76 -10.59
N PHE A 368 12.61 -3.77 -11.26
CA PHE A 368 12.14 -3.90 -12.63
C PHE A 368 13.28 -4.04 -13.64
N THR A 369 13.10 -4.88 -14.66
CA THR A 369 14.19 -5.28 -15.57
C THR A 369 13.94 -4.98 -17.04
N ALA A 370 12.74 -4.50 -17.42
CA ALA A 370 12.50 -4.20 -18.83
C ALA A 370 13.26 -2.93 -19.26
N GLY A 371 13.70 -2.90 -20.52
CA GLY A 371 14.41 -1.77 -21.09
C GLY A 371 13.50 -0.74 -21.78
N GLY A 372 14.11 0.16 -22.55
CA GLY A 372 13.40 1.22 -23.28
C GLY A 372 12.89 2.32 -22.35
N GLY A 373 11.87 3.06 -22.81
CA GLY A 373 11.27 4.16 -22.04
C GLY A 373 10.87 3.79 -20.60
N PRO A 374 10.15 2.67 -20.37
CA PRO A 374 9.87 2.18 -19.02
C PRO A 374 11.13 2.01 -18.16
N GLY A 375 12.16 1.34 -18.69
CA GLY A 375 13.43 1.12 -17.98
C GLY A 375 14.17 2.42 -17.59
N GLU A 376 14.07 3.47 -18.41
CA GLU A 376 14.64 4.79 -18.09
C GLU A 376 13.91 5.46 -16.93
N VAL A 377 12.57 5.39 -16.91
CA VAL A 377 11.74 5.92 -15.82
C VAL A 377 12.04 5.19 -14.51
N HIS A 378 12.07 3.86 -14.53
CA HIS A 378 12.41 3.06 -13.35
C HIS A 378 13.81 3.36 -12.81
N SER A 379 14.80 3.49 -13.70
CA SER A 379 16.18 3.85 -13.34
C SER A 379 16.27 5.24 -12.72
N TYR A 380 15.48 6.21 -13.19
CA TYR A 380 15.44 7.57 -12.64
C TYR A 380 14.99 7.62 -11.17
N PHE A 381 14.01 6.79 -10.80
CA PHE A 381 13.48 6.74 -9.43
C PHE A 381 14.26 5.84 -8.47
N SER A 382 15.06 4.91 -9.00
CA SER A 382 15.78 3.93 -8.21
C SER A 382 17.01 4.55 -7.52
N PRO A 383 17.19 4.34 -6.20
CA PRO A 383 18.43 4.72 -5.52
C PRO A 383 19.59 3.75 -5.80
N TYR A 384 19.35 2.64 -6.51
CA TYR A 384 20.30 1.57 -6.79
C TYR A 384 20.96 1.72 -8.16
N GLY A 385 22.18 1.18 -8.29
CA GLY A 385 22.89 1.16 -9.58
C GLY A 385 22.30 0.18 -10.59
N SER A 386 21.59 -0.84 -10.13
CA SER A 386 20.90 -1.82 -10.97
C SER A 386 19.71 -2.47 -10.24
N PRO A 387 18.76 -3.06 -10.99
CA PRO A 387 17.67 -3.85 -10.41
C PRO A 387 18.15 -5.06 -9.59
N ILE A 388 19.32 -5.61 -9.94
CA ILE A 388 19.96 -6.72 -9.23
C ILE A 388 20.44 -6.24 -7.86
N ASP A 389 21.07 -5.07 -7.77
CA ASP A 389 21.50 -4.49 -6.49
C ASP A 389 20.30 -4.21 -5.57
N ALA A 390 19.20 -3.72 -6.15
CA ALA A 390 17.94 -3.51 -5.42
C ALA A 390 17.43 -4.83 -4.81
N PHE A 391 17.38 -5.90 -5.62
CA PHE A 391 16.96 -7.21 -5.16
C PHE A 391 17.90 -7.79 -4.10
N VAL A 392 19.21 -7.80 -4.33
CA VAL A 392 20.20 -8.35 -3.39
C VAL A 392 20.14 -7.61 -2.05
N GLY A 393 20.07 -6.28 -2.06
CA GLY A 393 19.94 -5.48 -0.84
C GLY A 393 18.65 -5.79 -0.08
N ALA A 394 17.50 -5.64 -0.75
CA ALA A 394 16.20 -5.82 -0.13
C ALA A 394 15.95 -7.25 0.37
N GLN A 395 16.37 -8.26 -0.41
CA GLN A 395 16.23 -9.67 -0.03
C GLN A 395 17.12 -10.02 1.16
N THR A 396 18.33 -9.46 1.24
CA THR A 396 19.23 -9.66 2.40
C THR A 396 18.62 -9.07 3.67
N GLU A 397 18.04 -7.87 3.58
CA GLU A 397 17.39 -7.22 4.73
C GLU A 397 16.17 -8.00 5.22
N ILE A 398 15.32 -8.51 4.31
CA ILE A 398 14.19 -9.37 4.68
C ILE A 398 14.66 -10.65 5.35
N LEU A 399 15.72 -11.30 4.87
CA LEU A 399 16.23 -12.53 5.48
C LEU A 399 16.81 -12.28 6.87
N ASP A 400 17.52 -11.18 7.08
CA ASP A 400 17.97 -10.77 8.41
C ASP A 400 16.77 -10.48 9.34
N PHE A 401 15.76 -9.78 8.84
CA PHE A 401 14.53 -9.49 9.58
C PHE A 401 13.76 -10.76 9.95
N GLU A 402 13.60 -11.68 9.00
CA GLU A 402 13.00 -12.99 9.21
C GLU A 402 13.71 -13.75 10.33
N ASN A 403 15.04 -13.82 10.30
CA ASN A 403 15.81 -14.49 11.35
C ASN A 403 15.51 -13.89 12.73
N ARG A 404 15.45 -12.56 12.84
CA ARG A 404 15.11 -11.89 14.12
C ARG A 404 13.70 -12.21 14.59
N VAL A 405 12.72 -12.27 13.67
CA VAL A 405 11.33 -12.64 14.01
C VAL A 405 11.28 -14.08 14.50
N ARG A 406 11.95 -15.00 13.79
CA ARG A 406 12.04 -16.43 14.12
C ARG A 406 12.67 -16.67 15.49
N GLU A 407 13.81 -16.04 15.77
CA GLU A 407 14.44 -16.07 17.09
C GLU A 407 13.49 -15.53 18.18
N ALA A 408 12.81 -14.40 17.92
CA ALA A 408 11.96 -13.75 18.90
C ALA A 408 10.64 -14.48 19.19
N CYS A 409 10.15 -15.33 18.30
CA CYS A 409 8.97 -16.16 18.52
C CYS A 409 9.28 -17.63 18.81
N VAL A 410 10.55 -18.05 18.66
CA VAL A 410 10.97 -19.45 18.65
C VAL A 410 10.13 -20.21 17.62
N SER A 411 10.38 -19.88 16.34
CA SER A 411 9.67 -20.50 15.22
C SER A 411 10.03 -21.96 15.06
N ALA A 412 9.09 -22.74 14.58
CA ALA A 412 9.27 -24.10 14.12
C ALA A 412 9.77 -24.13 12.67
N ASP A 413 10.49 -25.19 12.29
CA ASP A 413 10.91 -25.42 10.91
C ASP A 413 9.69 -25.67 9.99
N GLU A 414 8.75 -26.49 10.49
CA GLU A 414 7.46 -26.80 9.87
C GLU A 414 6.31 -26.41 10.81
N PRO A 415 5.19 -25.86 10.29
CA PRO A 415 4.07 -25.45 11.11
C PRO A 415 3.34 -26.66 11.72
N PHE A 416 2.73 -26.46 12.88
CA PHE A 416 1.75 -27.40 13.40
C PHE A 416 0.41 -27.19 12.72
N LEU A 417 -0.01 -28.14 11.90
CA LEU A 417 -1.31 -28.14 11.25
C LEU A 417 -2.34 -28.83 12.15
N PHE A 418 -3.47 -28.16 12.42
CA PHE A 418 -4.52 -28.71 13.26
C PHE A 418 -5.55 -29.48 12.42
N PHE A 419 -5.82 -30.72 12.81
CA PHE A 419 -6.76 -31.66 12.21
C PHE A 419 -7.75 -32.19 13.24
N THR A 420 -8.90 -32.66 12.76
CA THR A 420 -9.91 -33.37 13.58
C THR A 420 -9.96 -34.87 13.31
N GLY A 421 -9.16 -35.35 12.37
CA GLY A 421 -9.16 -36.71 11.84
C GLY A 421 -7.93 -36.95 10.96
N VAL A 422 -7.85 -38.14 10.36
CA VAL A 422 -6.75 -38.51 9.45
C VAL A 422 -7.15 -38.21 8.02
N GLY A 423 -6.37 -37.42 7.29
CA GLY A 423 -6.66 -37.00 5.91
C GLY A 423 -6.74 -35.48 5.76
N GLU A 424 -6.48 -34.97 4.56
CA GLU A 424 -6.50 -33.52 4.27
C GLU A 424 -7.89 -32.90 4.45
N GLU A 425 -8.95 -33.69 4.22
CA GLU A 425 -10.34 -33.31 4.43
C GLU A 425 -10.68 -32.97 5.89
N HIS A 426 -9.83 -33.39 6.83
CA HIS A 426 -9.97 -33.11 8.25
C HIS A 426 -9.14 -31.92 8.73
N PHE A 427 -8.41 -31.25 7.83
CA PHE A 427 -7.66 -30.05 8.16
C PHE A 427 -8.60 -28.93 8.57
N THR A 428 -8.33 -28.30 9.70
CA THR A 428 -9.19 -27.25 10.27
C THR A 428 -9.01 -25.89 9.60
N GLY A 429 -8.06 -25.75 8.67
CA GLY A 429 -7.64 -24.45 8.15
C GLY A 429 -6.75 -23.65 9.11
N THR A 430 -6.45 -24.21 10.30
CA THR A 430 -5.68 -23.52 11.35
C THR A 430 -4.30 -24.15 11.49
N MET A 431 -3.27 -23.31 11.66
CA MET A 431 -1.90 -23.74 11.88
C MET A 431 -1.18 -22.82 12.87
N SER A 432 -0.08 -23.30 13.46
CA SER A 432 0.82 -22.50 14.28
C SER A 432 2.28 -22.69 13.87
N TRP A 433 3.02 -21.60 13.76
CA TRP A 433 4.42 -21.57 13.33
C TRP A 433 5.41 -21.42 14.47
N SER A 434 4.99 -21.08 15.68
CA SER A 434 5.93 -20.70 16.73
C SER A 434 5.48 -21.11 18.12
N LEU A 435 6.45 -21.32 19.00
CA LEU A 435 6.20 -21.55 20.41
C LEU A 435 5.36 -20.41 21.01
N LYS A 436 5.73 -19.16 20.69
CA LYS A 436 5.08 -17.95 21.23
C LYS A 436 3.66 -17.76 20.69
N GLY A 437 3.41 -18.11 19.43
CA GLY A 437 2.10 -17.97 18.78
C GLY A 437 1.11 -19.08 19.12
N PHE A 438 1.60 -20.28 19.44
CA PHE A 438 0.77 -21.45 19.68
C PHE A 438 -0.38 -21.23 20.69
N PRO A 439 -0.19 -20.55 21.85
CA PRO A 439 -1.28 -20.30 22.80
C PRO A 439 -2.44 -19.47 22.22
N GLU A 440 -2.17 -18.52 21.33
CA GLU A 440 -3.22 -17.71 20.70
C GLU A 440 -3.98 -18.50 19.64
N VAL A 441 -3.27 -19.33 18.87
CA VAL A 441 -3.88 -20.24 17.91
C VAL A 441 -4.78 -21.25 18.63
N LEU A 442 -4.30 -21.81 19.75
CA LEU A 442 -5.02 -22.78 20.56
C LEU A 442 -6.40 -22.27 21.03
N LYS A 443 -6.56 -20.96 21.28
CA LYS A 443 -7.86 -20.38 21.64
C LYS A 443 -8.93 -20.63 20.57
N LYS A 444 -8.55 -20.62 19.29
CA LYS A 444 -9.43 -20.79 18.13
C LYS A 444 -9.69 -22.26 17.77
N VAL A 445 -8.82 -23.16 18.20
CA VAL A 445 -8.90 -24.59 17.87
C VAL A 445 -9.91 -25.32 18.76
N SER A 446 -10.67 -26.26 18.17
CA SER A 446 -11.64 -27.08 18.90
C SER A 446 -10.95 -28.09 19.83
N VAL A 447 -11.60 -28.41 20.94
CA VAL A 447 -11.13 -29.43 21.90
C VAL A 447 -10.88 -30.78 21.20
N ASN A 448 -11.76 -31.16 20.28
CA ASN A 448 -11.66 -32.43 19.53
C ASN A 448 -10.34 -32.53 18.75
N SER A 449 -9.88 -31.43 18.14
CA SER A 449 -8.59 -31.41 17.42
C SER A 449 -7.41 -31.61 18.38
N ILE A 450 -7.46 -30.98 19.57
CA ILE A 450 -6.41 -31.13 20.58
C ILE A 450 -6.36 -32.56 21.12
N GLU A 451 -7.51 -33.16 21.44
CA GLU A 451 -7.56 -34.56 21.87
C GLU A 451 -7.02 -35.51 20.78
N PHE A 452 -7.40 -35.27 19.52
CA PHE A 452 -6.91 -36.03 18.37
C PHE A 452 -5.38 -36.03 18.31
N HIS A 453 -4.76 -34.85 18.36
CA HIS A 453 -3.31 -34.71 18.25
C HIS A 453 -2.53 -35.16 19.48
N ILE A 454 -3.04 -34.87 20.69
CA ILE A 454 -2.41 -35.32 21.93
C ILE A 454 -2.38 -36.84 21.97
N LYS A 455 -3.49 -37.53 21.66
CA LYS A 455 -3.56 -39.00 21.69
C LYS A 455 -2.54 -39.65 20.75
N ARG A 456 -2.31 -39.05 19.59
CA ARG A 456 -1.37 -39.53 18.56
C ARG A 456 0.10 -39.17 18.83
N GLY A 457 0.33 -38.25 19.78
CA GLY A 457 1.66 -37.73 20.06
C GLY A 457 2.18 -36.77 18.99
N ASP A 458 1.28 -36.16 18.22
CA ASP A 458 1.67 -35.24 17.14
C ASP A 458 2.33 -33.98 17.72
N LEU A 459 1.77 -33.44 18.81
CA LEU A 459 2.31 -32.26 19.50
C LEU A 459 3.68 -32.50 20.15
N GLU A 460 3.91 -33.68 20.75
CA GLU A 460 5.24 -34.00 21.32
C GLU A 460 6.30 -34.12 20.22
N LYS A 461 5.95 -34.74 19.08
CA LYS A 461 6.85 -34.85 17.92
C LYS A 461 7.15 -33.50 17.31
N TRP A 462 6.15 -32.63 17.19
CA TRP A 462 6.34 -31.29 16.64
C TRP A 462 7.24 -30.44 17.54
N ALA A 463 7.02 -30.49 18.86
CA ALA A 463 7.90 -29.82 19.81
C ALA A 463 9.35 -30.32 19.72
N GLU A 464 9.54 -31.64 19.59
CA GLU A 464 10.89 -32.24 19.50
C GLU A 464 11.58 -31.94 18.16
N LYS A 465 10.88 -32.11 17.04
CA LYS A 465 11.48 -32.13 15.69
C LYS A 465 11.42 -30.80 14.96
N SER A 466 10.40 -30.00 15.22
CA SER A 466 10.17 -28.75 14.49
C SER A 466 10.57 -27.54 15.33
N LEU A 467 10.19 -27.51 16.61
CA LEU A 467 10.64 -26.47 17.55
C LEU A 467 12.03 -26.73 18.15
N SER A 468 12.57 -27.95 17.99
CA SER A 468 13.80 -28.39 18.65
C SER A 468 13.79 -28.18 20.18
N ASP A 469 12.64 -28.39 20.83
CA ASP A 469 12.41 -28.17 22.26
C ASP A 469 12.07 -29.46 23.02
N ASP A 470 13.13 -30.15 23.49
CA ASP A 470 13.01 -31.39 24.27
C ASP A 470 12.26 -31.21 25.60
N ALA A 471 12.36 -30.03 26.22
CA ALA A 471 11.71 -29.76 27.50
C ALA A 471 10.20 -29.70 27.33
N LEU A 472 9.72 -29.02 26.29
CA LEU A 472 8.31 -28.98 25.93
C LEU A 472 7.81 -30.35 25.46
N ALA A 473 8.58 -31.05 24.62
CA ALA A 473 8.22 -32.40 24.17
C ALA A 473 7.98 -33.35 25.35
N LYS A 474 8.84 -33.31 26.38
CA LYS A 474 8.66 -34.08 27.63
C LYS A 474 7.39 -33.70 28.39
N ARG A 475 7.03 -32.41 28.45
CA ARG A 475 5.78 -31.95 29.09
C ARG A 475 4.55 -32.46 28.33
N LEU A 476 4.56 -32.34 27.01
CA LEU A 476 3.46 -32.79 26.15
C LEU A 476 3.30 -34.32 26.21
N ARG A 477 4.40 -35.08 26.29
CA ARG A 477 4.36 -36.53 26.52
C ARG A 477 3.70 -36.88 27.85
N LYS A 478 3.98 -36.14 28.93
CA LYS A 478 3.31 -36.33 30.23
C LYS A 478 1.81 -36.05 30.13
N LEU A 479 1.40 -35.02 29.39
CA LEU A 479 -0.02 -34.72 29.14
C LEU A 479 -0.70 -35.81 28.33
N ARG A 480 -0.05 -36.36 27.31
CA ARG A 480 -0.58 -37.50 26.55
C ARG A 480 -0.80 -38.75 27.41
N LEU A 481 0.10 -39.01 28.35
CA LEU A 481 -0.02 -40.13 29.29
C LEU A 481 -0.98 -39.84 30.44
N SER A 482 -1.42 -38.59 30.59
CA SER A 482 -2.45 -38.21 31.55
C SER A 482 -3.83 -38.68 31.07
N LYS A 483 -4.78 -38.82 32.01
CA LYS A 483 -6.19 -39.11 31.69
C LYS A 483 -7.03 -37.84 31.43
N LEU A 484 -6.39 -36.69 31.24
CA LEU A 484 -7.07 -35.41 31.00
C LEU A 484 -7.80 -35.45 29.64
N LYS A 485 -8.99 -34.84 29.61
CA LYS A 485 -9.85 -34.72 28.44
C LYS A 485 -10.57 -33.38 28.45
N GLY A 486 -11.24 -33.08 27.35
CA GLY A 486 -12.08 -31.91 27.25
C GLY A 486 -11.29 -30.61 27.37
N GLU A 487 -11.95 -29.60 27.92
CA GLU A 487 -11.35 -28.28 28.14
C GLU A 487 -10.17 -28.32 29.13
N GLN A 488 -10.16 -29.26 30.08
CA GLN A 488 -9.04 -29.42 31.01
C GLN A 488 -7.75 -29.80 30.30
N LEU A 489 -7.81 -30.67 29.28
CA LEU A 489 -6.64 -31.02 28.48
C LEU A 489 -6.16 -29.80 27.69
N LYS A 490 -7.08 -29.08 27.02
CA LYS A 490 -6.75 -27.88 26.25
C LYS A 490 -6.05 -26.82 27.11
N GLN A 491 -6.56 -26.57 28.31
CA GLN A 491 -5.94 -25.66 29.27
C GLN A 491 -4.57 -26.14 29.75
N ALA A 492 -4.40 -27.44 30.00
CA ALA A 492 -3.11 -28.01 30.40
C ALA A 492 -2.05 -27.88 29.28
N VAL A 493 -2.44 -28.08 28.02
CA VAL A 493 -1.57 -27.83 26.86
C VAL A 493 -1.19 -26.34 26.79
N ALA A 494 -2.16 -25.43 26.88
CA ALA A 494 -1.90 -23.98 26.88
C ALA A 494 -0.91 -23.59 27.98
N LYS A 495 -1.09 -24.15 29.18
CA LYS A 495 -0.21 -23.94 30.33
C LYS A 495 1.21 -24.44 30.08
N ALA A 496 1.39 -25.63 29.49
CA ALA A 496 2.71 -26.18 29.19
C ALA A 496 3.52 -25.26 28.24
N PHE A 497 2.87 -24.72 27.22
CA PHE A 497 3.47 -23.74 26.32
C PHE A 497 3.81 -22.43 27.04
N LYS A 498 2.88 -21.89 27.82
CA LYS A 498 3.07 -20.63 28.56
C LYS A 498 4.25 -20.73 29.54
N GLU A 499 4.32 -21.79 30.34
CA GLU A 499 5.42 -22.02 31.26
C GLU A 499 6.76 -22.13 30.53
N ARG A 500 6.77 -22.77 29.35
CA ARG A 500 8.00 -22.89 28.56
C ARG A 500 8.45 -21.54 27.99
N ILE A 501 7.52 -20.70 27.54
CA ILE A 501 7.81 -19.33 27.08
C ILE A 501 8.40 -18.50 28.23
N ASP A 502 7.83 -18.60 29.42
CA ASP A 502 8.30 -17.83 30.59
C ASP A 502 9.70 -18.30 31.04
N GLU A 503 10.00 -19.59 30.96
CA GLU A 503 11.35 -20.13 31.22
C GLU A 503 12.40 -19.60 30.24
N LEU A 504 12.10 -19.61 28.94
CA LEU A 504 13.02 -19.10 27.92
C LEU A 504 13.25 -17.59 28.06
N ARG A 505 12.24 -16.83 28.47
CA ARG A 505 12.39 -15.40 28.77
C ARG A 505 13.34 -15.14 29.94
N ASN A 506 13.22 -15.93 31.01
CA ASN A 506 14.08 -15.79 32.18
C ASN A 506 15.54 -16.23 31.91
N GLN A 507 15.77 -17.07 30.91
CA GLN A 507 17.12 -17.47 30.48
C GLN A 507 17.79 -16.45 29.55
N ALA A 508 17.00 -15.58 28.91
CA ALA A 508 17.46 -14.58 27.96
C ALA A 508 17.68 -13.17 28.57
N GLN A 509 17.23 -12.96 29.81
CA GLN A 509 17.55 -11.79 30.64
C GLN A 509 18.84 -12.03 31.41
#